data_AF-A0A8J2JEN4-F1
#
_entry.id   AF-A0A8J2JEN4-F1
#
_cell.length_a   1.000
_cell.length_b   1.000
_cell.length_c   1.000
_cell.angle_alpha   90.00
_cell.angle_beta   90.00
_cell.angle_gamma   90.00
#
_symmetry.space_group_name_H-M   'P 1'
#
loop_
_entity.id
_entity.type
_entity.pdbx_description
1 polymer ?
#
loop_
_entity_poly.entity_id
_entity_poly.type
_entity_poly.pdbx_seq_one_letter_code
_entity_poly.pdbx_strand_id
1 'polypeptide(L)'
;MQKESMMDLQLQRMKAWNENILRTLTPDKGKSMTSDVVRLIFYMCEKFRVTDLVRYHAIEIHDRFMEALNKDVANITRDFSEARRKDYEEYLISKFALRVATCIQLASKTVGRVAAVTSKEIRSVLFRMGFDENCDSILRSELKVLKLISHNLNVLTPLEVVEFVLMLVGLEKSEYRKLYSLCVAIIDVVYLLKFDMYHCYRKKAAREKPHIVNLTDFHRKENDYFLLAGAITQCAMIIQCCNTSETNLKLSMLGSLTGIDVQEIASLSQCIANFLIDRPV
;
A
#
# COMPACT_ATOMS: atom_id res chain seq x y z
N MET A 1 12.28 12.93 -27.78
CA MET A 1 10.98 12.86 -28.50
C MET A 1 10.19 11.57 -28.27
N GLN A 2 10.53 10.38 -28.81
CA GLN A 2 9.71 9.15 -28.59
C GLN A 2 9.69 8.67 -27.12
N LYS A 3 10.82 8.76 -26.40
CA LYS A 3 10.91 8.33 -25.00
C LYS A 3 10.17 9.26 -24.04
N GLU A 4 10.22 10.56 -24.27
CA GLU A 4 9.45 11.57 -23.49
C GLU A 4 7.95 11.39 -23.69
N SER A 5 7.49 11.22 -24.93
CA SER A 5 6.09 10.95 -25.24
C SER A 5 5.56 9.66 -24.57
N MET A 6 6.40 8.63 -24.42
CA MET A 6 6.04 7.40 -23.73
C MET A 6 5.95 7.57 -22.20
N MET A 7 6.85 8.34 -21.60
CA MET A 7 6.80 8.65 -20.17
C MET A 7 5.57 9.49 -19.84
N ASP A 8 5.26 10.51 -20.65
CA ASP A 8 4.06 11.33 -20.44
C ASP A 8 2.77 10.49 -20.52
N LEU A 9 2.70 9.56 -21.48
CA LEU A 9 1.57 8.65 -21.59
C LEU A 9 1.46 7.72 -20.37
N GLN A 10 2.58 7.23 -19.84
CA GLN A 10 2.58 6.41 -18.63
C GLN A 10 2.14 7.21 -17.40
N LEU A 11 2.60 8.46 -17.25
CA LEU A 11 2.16 9.36 -16.19
C LEU A 11 0.65 9.57 -16.24
N GLN A 12 0.10 9.84 -17.43
CA GLN A 12 -1.33 10.02 -17.63
C GLN A 12 -2.12 8.76 -17.26
N ARG A 13 -1.62 7.57 -17.63
CA ARG A 13 -2.26 6.29 -17.26
C ARG A 13 -2.26 6.07 -15.75
N MET A 14 -1.14 6.32 -15.08
CA MET A 14 -1.05 6.19 -13.61
C MET A 14 -1.96 7.19 -12.90
N LYS A 15 -1.99 8.45 -13.37
CA LYS A 15 -2.92 9.48 -12.85
C LYS A 15 -4.38 9.08 -13.04
N ALA A 16 -4.75 8.63 -14.23
CA ALA A 16 -6.12 8.17 -14.52
C ALA A 16 -6.51 6.99 -13.63
N TRP A 17 -5.56 6.08 -13.37
CA TRP A 17 -5.80 4.94 -12.50
C TRP A 17 -5.94 5.35 -11.03
N ASN A 18 -5.07 6.21 -10.51
CA ASN A 18 -5.21 6.79 -9.18
C ASN A 18 -6.56 7.49 -9.03
N GLU A 19 -6.95 8.31 -10.00
CA GLU A 19 -8.27 8.96 -10.02
C GLU A 19 -9.42 7.95 -10.02
N ASN A 20 -9.30 6.84 -10.75
CA ASN A 20 -10.30 5.79 -10.71
C ASN A 20 -10.39 5.14 -9.32
N ILE A 21 -9.25 4.85 -8.67
CA ILE A 21 -9.22 4.37 -7.27
C ILE A 21 -9.97 5.35 -6.37
N LEU A 22 -9.66 6.65 -6.49
CA LEU A 22 -10.27 7.70 -5.68
C LEU A 22 -11.77 7.89 -5.95
N ARG A 23 -12.23 7.65 -7.18
CA ARG A 23 -13.66 7.70 -7.54
C ARG A 23 -14.43 6.49 -7.05
N THR A 24 -13.81 5.32 -6.99
CA THR A 24 -14.43 4.07 -6.53
C THR A 24 -14.14 3.77 -5.06
N LEU A 25 -13.61 4.75 -4.31
CA LEU A 25 -13.30 4.63 -2.89
C LEU A 25 -14.55 4.24 -2.11
N THR A 26 -14.46 3.13 -1.39
CA THR A 26 -15.48 2.75 -0.42
C THR A 26 -15.08 3.22 0.97
N PRO A 27 -16.04 3.35 1.90
CA PRO A 27 -15.73 3.67 3.29
C PRO A 27 -14.81 2.66 3.95
N ASP A 28 -14.73 1.42 3.46
CA ASP A 28 -14.00 0.32 4.11
C ASP A 28 -12.59 0.11 3.56
N LYS A 29 -12.22 0.77 2.46
CA LYS A 29 -10.87 0.73 1.89
C LYS A 29 -9.83 1.08 2.97
N GLY A 30 -8.84 0.20 3.15
CA GLY A 30 -7.75 0.37 4.10
C GLY A 30 -8.10 0.07 5.56
N LYS A 31 -9.37 -0.11 5.95
CA LYS A 31 -9.75 -0.33 7.36
C LYS A 31 -9.25 -1.66 7.93
N SER A 32 -9.16 -2.69 7.09
CA SER A 32 -8.68 -4.01 7.51
C SER A 32 -7.15 -4.11 7.54
N MET A 33 -6.43 -3.08 7.09
CA MET A 33 -4.97 -3.06 7.03
C MET A 33 -4.35 -2.49 8.31
N THR A 34 -4.52 -3.22 9.43
CA THR A 34 -3.88 -2.87 10.71
C THR A 34 -2.37 -3.08 10.67
N SER A 35 -1.65 -2.46 11.61
CA SER A 35 -0.19 -2.61 11.73
C SER A 35 0.22 -4.09 11.83
N ASP A 36 -0.53 -4.90 12.58
CA ASP A 36 -0.23 -6.33 12.75
C ASP A 36 -0.45 -7.13 11.47
N VAL A 37 -1.46 -6.77 10.66
CA VAL A 37 -1.67 -7.38 9.34
C VAL A 37 -0.52 -7.03 8.40
N VAL A 38 -0.09 -5.77 8.38
CA VAL A 38 1.06 -5.33 7.57
C VAL A 38 2.34 -6.06 8.02
N ARG A 39 2.59 -6.16 9.33
CA ARG A 39 3.74 -6.91 9.88
C ARG A 39 3.71 -8.37 9.47
N LEU A 40 2.54 -9.02 9.49
CA LEU A 40 2.38 -10.40 9.05
C LEU A 40 2.72 -10.54 7.56
N ILE A 41 2.21 -9.64 6.71
CA ILE A 41 2.52 -9.64 5.28
C ILE A 41 4.02 -9.45 5.06
N PHE A 42 4.66 -8.49 5.74
CA PHE A 42 6.11 -8.23 5.64
C PHE A 42 6.92 -9.46 6.06
N TYR A 43 6.58 -10.05 7.21
CA TYR A 43 7.21 -11.26 7.70
C TYR A 43 7.12 -12.40 6.69
N MET A 44 5.92 -12.66 6.14
CA MET A 44 5.75 -13.70 5.13
C MET A 44 6.50 -13.39 3.84
N CYS A 45 6.51 -12.14 3.38
CA CYS A 45 7.26 -11.72 2.20
C CYS A 45 8.77 -11.99 2.37
N GLU A 46 9.32 -11.74 3.56
CA GLU A 46 10.71 -12.08 3.89
C GLU A 46 10.94 -13.59 3.85
N LYS A 47 10.03 -14.40 4.41
CA LYS A 47 10.13 -15.88 4.35
C LYS A 47 10.05 -16.43 2.94
N PHE A 48 9.25 -15.81 2.07
CA PHE A 48 9.16 -16.17 0.65
C PHE A 48 10.27 -15.52 -0.20
N ARG A 49 11.08 -14.61 0.37
CA ARG A 49 12.16 -13.88 -0.32
C ARG A 49 11.68 -13.18 -1.59
N VAL A 50 10.50 -12.58 -1.53
CA VAL A 50 9.93 -11.81 -2.65
C VAL A 50 10.47 -10.37 -2.67
N THR A 51 10.34 -9.69 -3.81
CA THR A 51 10.79 -8.31 -3.97
C THR A 51 9.83 -7.31 -3.32
N ASP A 52 10.29 -6.07 -3.11
CA ASP A 52 9.47 -4.97 -2.58
C ASP A 52 8.21 -4.71 -3.42
N LEU A 53 8.34 -4.80 -4.75
CA LEU A 53 7.21 -4.70 -5.67
C LEU A 53 6.15 -5.77 -5.36
N VAL A 54 6.55 -7.04 -5.22
CA VAL A 54 5.61 -8.11 -4.86
C VAL A 54 4.99 -7.87 -3.48
N ARG A 55 5.77 -7.40 -2.52
CA ARG A 55 5.32 -7.09 -1.15
C ARG A 55 4.22 -6.04 -1.12
N TYR A 56 4.40 -4.90 -1.79
CA TYR A 56 3.38 -3.85 -1.81
C TYR A 56 2.15 -4.23 -2.66
N HIS A 57 2.33 -4.96 -3.76
CA HIS A 57 1.20 -5.52 -4.49
C HIS A 57 0.39 -6.49 -3.63
N ALA A 58 1.04 -7.32 -2.81
CA ALA A 58 0.36 -8.24 -1.91
C ALA A 58 -0.48 -7.49 -0.86
N ILE A 59 -0.01 -6.35 -0.35
CA ILE A 59 -0.80 -5.48 0.54
C ILE A 59 -2.06 -4.98 -0.17
N GLU A 60 -1.93 -4.43 -1.38
CA GLU A 60 -3.09 -3.88 -2.10
C GLU A 60 -4.09 -4.96 -2.53
N ILE A 61 -3.61 -6.15 -2.91
CA ILE A 61 -4.46 -7.31 -3.18
C ILE A 61 -5.18 -7.74 -1.90
N HIS A 62 -4.47 -7.83 -0.78
CA HIS A 62 -5.04 -8.23 0.51
C HIS A 62 -6.11 -7.25 0.99
N ASP A 63 -5.87 -5.94 0.92
CA ASP A 63 -6.85 -4.92 1.32
C ASP A 63 -8.13 -5.01 0.50
N ARG A 64 -8.01 -5.12 -0.83
CA ARG A 64 -9.16 -5.32 -1.74
C ARG A 64 -9.90 -6.63 -1.44
N PHE A 65 -9.17 -7.70 -1.16
CA PHE A 65 -9.76 -8.98 -0.78
C PHE A 65 -10.54 -8.86 0.53
N MET A 66 -9.97 -8.22 1.56
CA MET A 66 -10.63 -8.04 2.85
C MET A 66 -11.90 -7.20 2.74
N GLU A 67 -11.87 -6.15 1.92
CA GLU A 67 -13.06 -5.34 1.66
C GLU A 67 -14.19 -6.17 1.04
N ALA A 68 -13.86 -7.00 0.04
CA ALA A 68 -14.83 -7.90 -0.60
C ALA A 68 -15.29 -9.01 0.35
N LEU A 69 -14.38 -9.55 1.16
CA LEU A 69 -14.67 -10.59 2.15
C LEU A 69 -15.64 -10.07 3.22
N ASN A 70 -15.44 -8.86 3.74
CA ASN A 70 -16.34 -8.28 4.75
C ASN A 70 -17.78 -8.16 4.23
N LYS A 71 -17.95 -7.76 2.96
CA LYS A 71 -19.27 -7.70 2.31
C LYS A 71 -19.88 -9.10 2.14
N ASP A 72 -19.08 -10.08 1.71
CA ASP A 72 -19.50 -11.47 1.54
C ASP A 72 -19.92 -12.09 2.89
N VAL A 73 -19.12 -11.88 3.94
CA VAL A 73 -19.40 -12.35 5.31
C VAL A 73 -20.69 -11.72 5.83
N ALA A 74 -20.86 -10.40 5.74
CA ALA A 74 -22.07 -9.72 6.19
C ALA A 74 -23.35 -10.28 5.53
N ASN A 75 -23.27 -10.66 4.25
CA ASN A 75 -24.37 -11.29 3.53
C ASN A 75 -24.62 -12.74 4.00
N ILE A 76 -23.57 -13.54 4.16
CA ILE A 76 -23.66 -14.95 4.58
C ILE A 76 -24.19 -15.05 6.02
N THR A 77 -23.71 -14.21 6.92
CA THR A 77 -24.00 -14.30 8.36
C THR A 77 -25.27 -13.57 8.78
N ARG A 78 -26.06 -13.05 7.83
CA ARG A 78 -27.28 -12.26 8.11
C ARG A 78 -28.27 -13.03 8.99
N ASP A 79 -28.48 -14.30 8.64
CA ASP A 79 -29.45 -15.17 9.30
C ASP A 79 -28.77 -16.19 10.25
N PHE A 80 -27.50 -15.98 10.58
CA PHE A 80 -26.80 -16.86 11.51
C PHE A 80 -27.23 -16.56 12.95
N SER A 81 -27.50 -17.61 13.72
CA SER A 81 -27.50 -17.53 15.18
C SER A 81 -26.15 -17.04 15.70
N GLU A 82 -26.10 -16.47 16.90
CA GLU A 82 -24.86 -15.99 17.53
C GLU A 82 -23.76 -17.07 17.62
N ALA A 83 -24.11 -18.29 18.05
CA ALA A 83 -23.16 -19.40 18.12
C ALA A 83 -22.54 -19.73 16.74
N ARG A 84 -23.39 -19.90 15.72
CA ARG A 84 -22.94 -20.14 14.34
C ARG A 84 -22.10 -18.99 13.78
N ARG A 85 -22.37 -17.74 14.17
CA ARG A 85 -21.57 -16.58 13.77
C ARG A 85 -20.16 -16.69 14.37
N LYS A 86 -20.06 -17.01 15.66
CA LYS A 86 -18.78 -17.22 16.34
C LYS A 86 -17.96 -18.36 15.70
N ASP A 87 -18.58 -19.51 15.43
CA ASP A 87 -17.91 -20.64 14.76
C ASP A 87 -17.36 -20.24 13.38
N TYR A 88 -18.11 -19.41 12.65
CA TYR A 88 -17.69 -18.91 11.34
C TYR A 88 -16.56 -17.89 11.44
N GLU A 89 -16.58 -17.00 12.44
CA GLU A 89 -15.49 -16.07 12.72
C GLU A 89 -14.20 -16.81 13.08
N GLU A 90 -14.27 -17.82 13.94
CA GLU A 90 -13.13 -18.69 14.28
C GLU A 90 -12.58 -19.41 13.05
N TYR A 91 -13.47 -19.89 12.16
CA TYR A 91 -13.07 -20.44 10.87
C TYR A 91 -12.33 -19.42 9.99
N LEU A 92 -12.83 -18.18 9.88
CA LEU A 92 -12.16 -17.13 9.10
C LEU A 92 -10.79 -16.78 9.65
N ILE A 93 -10.66 -16.67 10.98
CA ILE A 93 -9.39 -16.42 11.69
C ILE A 93 -8.40 -17.56 11.40
N SER A 94 -8.85 -18.82 11.45
CA SER A 94 -8.00 -19.99 11.16
C SER A 94 -7.42 -19.97 9.74
N LYS A 95 -8.09 -19.30 8.80
CA LYS A 95 -7.66 -19.18 7.39
C LYS A 95 -6.92 -17.90 7.09
N PHE A 96 -6.78 -16.98 8.04
CA PHE A 96 -6.21 -15.66 7.80
C PHE A 96 -4.77 -15.71 7.26
N ALA A 97 -3.89 -16.49 7.90
CA ALA A 97 -2.51 -16.68 7.45
C ALA A 97 -2.44 -17.25 6.03
N LEU A 98 -3.31 -18.22 5.71
CA LEU A 98 -3.42 -18.77 4.36
C LEU A 98 -3.85 -17.72 3.33
N ARG A 99 -4.79 -16.82 3.68
CA ARG A 99 -5.23 -15.72 2.80
C ARG A 99 -4.10 -14.74 2.51
N VAL A 100 -3.32 -14.38 3.53
CA VAL A 100 -2.13 -13.54 3.37
C VAL A 100 -1.13 -14.20 2.42
N ALA A 101 -0.75 -15.46 2.68
CA ALA A 101 0.18 -16.20 1.83
C ALA A 101 -0.32 -16.32 0.37
N THR A 102 -1.64 -16.50 0.19
CA THR A 102 -2.27 -16.54 -1.14
C THR A 102 -2.16 -15.21 -1.87
N CYS A 103 -2.38 -14.08 -1.20
CA CYS A 103 -2.23 -12.75 -1.80
C CYS A 103 -0.78 -12.51 -2.26
N ILE A 104 0.21 -12.94 -1.47
CA ILE A 104 1.63 -12.86 -1.83
C ILE A 104 1.94 -13.73 -3.05
N GLN A 105 1.41 -14.96 -3.09
CA GLN A 105 1.55 -15.83 -4.26
C GLN A 105 0.95 -15.19 -5.52
N LEU A 106 -0.26 -14.66 -5.45
CA LEU A 106 -0.89 -13.99 -6.58
C LEU A 106 -0.10 -12.76 -7.05
N ALA A 107 0.39 -11.94 -6.12
CA ALA A 107 1.28 -10.83 -6.43
C ALA A 107 2.56 -11.31 -7.13
N SER A 108 3.20 -12.37 -6.62
CA SER A 108 4.42 -12.92 -7.19
C SER A 108 4.23 -13.50 -8.60
N LYS A 109 3.05 -14.04 -8.91
CA LYS A 109 2.68 -14.51 -10.26
C LYS A 109 2.42 -13.35 -11.22
N THR A 110 2.01 -12.19 -10.71
CA THR A 110 1.58 -11.05 -11.52
C THR A 110 2.74 -10.10 -11.84
N VAL A 111 3.53 -9.73 -10.83
CA VAL A 111 4.61 -8.73 -10.95
C VAL A 111 5.99 -9.28 -10.59
N GLY A 112 6.07 -10.54 -10.14
CA GLY A 112 7.35 -11.17 -9.85
C GLY A 112 8.15 -11.45 -11.12
N ARG A 113 9.41 -11.01 -11.15
CA ARG A 113 10.31 -11.20 -12.30
C ARG A 113 11.20 -12.44 -12.22
N VAL A 114 11.35 -13.04 -11.03
CA VAL A 114 12.29 -14.13 -10.78
C VAL A 114 11.58 -15.48 -10.77
N ALA A 115 10.80 -15.74 -9.73
CA ALA A 115 10.00 -16.94 -9.60
C ALA A 115 8.75 -16.62 -8.79
N ALA A 116 7.62 -17.20 -9.20
CA ALA A 116 6.39 -17.11 -8.44
C ALA A 116 6.45 -18.04 -7.22
N VAL A 117 5.89 -17.59 -6.10
CA VAL A 117 5.74 -18.39 -4.88
C VAL A 117 4.82 -19.57 -5.18
N THR A 118 5.31 -20.79 -4.92
CA THR A 118 4.62 -22.05 -5.18
C THR A 118 3.77 -22.50 -4.00
N SER A 119 2.79 -23.36 -4.24
CA SER A 119 1.98 -23.94 -3.16
C SER A 119 2.81 -24.78 -2.17
N LYS A 120 3.94 -25.35 -2.62
CA LYS A 120 4.89 -26.07 -1.75
C LYS A 120 5.58 -25.12 -0.77
N GLU A 121 5.98 -23.94 -1.23
CA GLU A 121 6.58 -22.91 -0.39
C GLU A 121 5.57 -22.35 0.61
N ILE A 122 4.34 -22.06 0.16
CA ILE A 122 3.24 -21.65 1.06
C ILE A 122 3.07 -22.67 2.18
N ARG A 123 2.92 -23.96 1.83
CA ARG A 123 2.77 -25.02 2.81
C ARG A 123 3.94 -25.07 3.80
N SER A 124 5.17 -24.97 3.31
CA SER A 124 6.36 -25.00 4.15
C SER A 124 6.44 -23.82 5.13
N VAL A 125 6.05 -22.62 4.70
CA VAL A 125 6.04 -21.43 5.58
C VAL A 125 4.90 -21.53 6.59
N LEU A 126 3.68 -21.86 6.16
CA LEU A 126 2.52 -21.99 7.04
C LEU A 126 2.70 -23.10 8.07
N PHE A 127 3.27 -24.24 7.69
CA PHE A 127 3.58 -25.34 8.62
C PHE A 127 4.51 -24.89 9.74
N ARG A 128 5.55 -24.10 9.42
CA ARG A 128 6.48 -23.53 10.41
C ARG A 128 5.81 -22.48 11.33
N MET A 129 4.68 -21.93 10.92
CA MET A 129 3.86 -21.02 11.73
C MET A 129 2.77 -21.74 12.52
N GLY A 130 2.71 -23.08 12.47
CA GLY A 130 1.73 -23.90 13.18
C GLY A 130 0.44 -24.19 12.39
N PHE A 131 0.39 -23.89 11.10
CA PHE A 131 -0.78 -24.15 10.25
C PHE A 131 -0.52 -25.31 9.29
N ASP A 132 -1.33 -26.36 9.39
CA ASP A 132 -1.26 -27.51 8.48
C ASP A 132 -2.24 -27.33 7.31
N GLU A 133 -1.73 -26.84 6.17
CA GLU A 133 -2.50 -26.62 4.95
C GLU A 133 -2.03 -27.55 3.84
N ASN A 134 -2.96 -28.11 3.07
CA ASN A 134 -2.63 -28.97 1.94
C ASN A 134 -2.73 -28.21 0.61
N CYS A 135 -2.24 -28.82 -0.48
CA CYS A 135 -2.26 -28.17 -1.80
C CYS A 135 -3.68 -27.80 -2.26
N ASP A 136 -4.68 -28.61 -1.91
CA ASP A 136 -6.08 -28.35 -2.28
C ASP A 136 -6.65 -27.16 -1.51
N SER A 137 -6.33 -27.01 -0.21
CA SER A 137 -6.77 -25.87 0.58
C SER A 137 -6.12 -24.57 0.09
N ILE A 138 -4.85 -24.62 -0.31
CA ILE A 138 -4.15 -23.51 -0.95
C ILE A 138 -4.80 -23.14 -2.28
N LEU A 139 -5.09 -24.11 -3.15
CA LEU A 139 -5.76 -23.86 -4.43
C LEU A 139 -7.16 -23.26 -4.25
N ARG A 140 -7.97 -23.81 -3.31
CA ARG A 140 -9.27 -23.25 -2.97
C ARG A 140 -9.14 -21.83 -2.43
N SER A 141 -8.09 -21.57 -1.65
CA SER A 141 -7.81 -20.23 -1.16
C SER A 141 -7.56 -19.27 -2.33
N GLU A 142 -6.68 -19.64 -3.26
CA GLU A 142 -6.35 -18.88 -4.47
C GLU A 142 -7.61 -18.55 -5.27
N LEU A 143 -8.44 -19.55 -5.58
CA LEU A 143 -9.69 -19.36 -6.31
C LEU A 143 -10.66 -18.42 -5.59
N LYS A 144 -10.76 -18.50 -4.25
CA LYS A 144 -11.65 -17.63 -3.48
C LYS A 144 -11.16 -16.19 -3.45
N VAL A 145 -9.84 -15.96 -3.32
CA VAL A 145 -9.27 -14.60 -3.42
C VAL A 145 -9.57 -14.01 -4.80
N LEU A 146 -9.21 -14.74 -5.87
CA LEU A 146 -9.45 -14.33 -7.25
C LEU A 146 -10.92 -14.01 -7.53
N LYS A 147 -11.84 -14.88 -7.10
CA LYS A 147 -13.28 -14.66 -7.27
C LYS A 147 -13.76 -13.39 -6.58
N LEU A 148 -13.37 -13.17 -5.32
CA LEU A 148 -13.83 -12.00 -4.55
C LEU A 148 -13.30 -10.69 -5.12
N ILE A 149 -12.09 -10.67 -5.68
CA ILE A 149 -11.52 -9.47 -6.34
C ILE A 149 -11.84 -9.40 -7.84
N SER A 150 -12.77 -10.22 -8.33
CA SER A 150 -13.18 -10.29 -9.74
C SER A 150 -12.02 -10.51 -10.72
N HIS A 151 -11.04 -11.33 -10.32
CA HIS A 151 -9.81 -11.65 -11.07
C HIS A 151 -8.94 -10.43 -11.42
N ASN A 152 -9.24 -9.25 -10.88
CA ASN A 152 -8.47 -8.06 -11.15
C ASN A 152 -7.29 -7.96 -10.17
N LEU A 153 -6.14 -8.51 -10.56
CA LEU A 153 -4.86 -8.42 -9.84
C LEU A 153 -4.05 -7.17 -10.21
N ASN A 154 -4.51 -6.42 -11.21
CA ASN A 154 -3.85 -5.20 -11.62
C ASN A 154 -4.10 -4.15 -10.53
N VAL A 155 -3.05 -3.80 -9.79
CA VAL A 155 -3.09 -2.79 -8.74
C VAL A 155 -1.95 -1.82 -8.97
N LEU A 156 -2.22 -0.54 -8.77
CA LEU A 156 -1.19 0.48 -8.65
C LEU A 156 -0.71 0.49 -7.19
N THR A 157 0.58 0.63 -6.97
CA THR A 157 1.15 0.76 -5.62
C THR A 157 1.84 2.11 -5.41
N PRO A 158 1.96 2.59 -4.16
CA PRO A 158 2.77 3.77 -3.85
C PRO A 158 4.22 3.65 -4.32
N LEU A 159 4.82 2.45 -4.28
CA LEU A 159 6.19 2.22 -4.76
C LEU A 159 6.33 2.54 -6.25
N GLU A 160 5.41 2.07 -7.09
CA GLU A 160 5.46 2.33 -8.53
C GLU A 160 5.34 3.82 -8.84
N VAL A 161 4.46 4.54 -8.11
CA VAL A 161 4.34 5.99 -8.26
C VAL A 161 5.62 6.70 -7.81
N VAL A 162 6.23 6.29 -6.70
CA VAL A 162 7.54 6.81 -6.25
C VAL A 162 8.64 6.54 -7.27
N GLU A 163 8.76 5.32 -7.79
CA GLU A 163 9.74 4.96 -8.82
C GLU A 163 9.62 5.86 -10.04
N PHE A 164 8.38 6.10 -10.46
CA PHE A 164 8.08 6.91 -11.62
C PHE A 164 8.38 8.40 -11.37
N VAL A 165 7.97 8.94 -10.22
CA VAL A 165 8.27 10.31 -9.80
C VAL A 165 9.78 10.54 -9.71
N LEU A 166 10.53 9.64 -9.06
CA LEU A 166 11.98 9.71 -8.94
C LEU A 166 12.68 9.71 -10.30
N MET A 167 12.17 8.93 -11.26
CA MET A 167 12.69 8.90 -12.63
C MET A 167 12.53 10.25 -13.34
N LEU A 168 11.41 10.94 -13.09
CA LEU A 168 11.10 12.23 -13.71
C LEU A 168 11.84 13.42 -13.05
N VAL A 169 12.27 13.30 -11.80
CA VAL A 169 13.09 14.32 -11.12
C VAL A 169 14.49 14.48 -11.78
N GLY A 170 14.94 13.49 -12.56
CA GLY A 170 16.18 13.62 -13.34
C GLY A 170 17.46 13.49 -12.49
N LEU A 171 17.43 12.65 -11.45
CA LEU A 171 18.55 12.43 -10.53
C LEU A 171 19.70 11.65 -11.16
N GLU A 172 20.92 11.88 -10.68
CA GLU A 172 22.04 11.00 -11.03
C GLU A 172 21.82 9.57 -10.50
N LYS A 173 22.41 8.57 -11.16
CA LYS A 173 22.19 7.15 -10.82
C LYS A 173 22.59 6.79 -9.39
N SER A 174 23.61 7.43 -8.82
CA SER A 174 24.04 7.24 -7.43
C SER A 174 23.02 7.81 -6.45
N GLU A 175 22.55 9.03 -6.70
CA GLU A 175 21.53 9.73 -5.92
C GLU A 175 20.19 9.01 -5.97
N TYR A 176 19.75 8.62 -7.17
CA TYR A 176 18.53 7.84 -7.37
C TYR A 176 18.51 6.59 -6.49
N ARG A 177 19.61 5.82 -6.44
CA ARG A 177 19.67 4.59 -5.64
C ARG A 177 19.55 4.85 -4.14
N LYS A 178 20.24 5.89 -3.64
CA LYS A 178 20.15 6.28 -2.23
C LYS A 178 18.73 6.73 -1.89
N LEU A 179 18.18 7.63 -2.71
CA LEU A 179 16.86 8.19 -2.47
C LEU A 179 15.76 7.12 -2.60
N TYR A 180 15.87 6.23 -3.58
CA TYR A 180 14.98 5.09 -3.74
C TYR A 180 14.98 4.19 -2.50
N SER A 181 16.17 3.80 -2.01
CA SER A 181 16.27 2.95 -0.82
C SER A 181 15.64 3.59 0.41
N LEU A 182 15.80 4.91 0.56
CA LEU A 182 15.19 5.66 1.64
C LEU A 182 13.67 5.77 1.46
N CYS A 183 13.17 6.00 0.24
CA CYS A 183 11.75 5.98 -0.04
C CYS A 183 11.12 4.62 0.29
N VAL A 184 11.77 3.49 -0.06
CA VAL A 184 11.28 2.14 0.30
C VAL A 184 11.16 1.99 1.82
N ALA A 185 12.19 2.40 2.58
CA ALA A 185 12.14 2.37 4.04
C ALA A 185 11.01 3.25 4.61
N ILE A 186 10.78 4.42 4.02
CA ILE A 186 9.69 5.32 4.42
C ILE A 186 8.32 4.70 4.07
N ILE A 187 8.17 4.08 2.90
CA ILE A 187 6.93 3.37 2.51
C ILE A 187 6.62 2.27 3.54
N ASP A 188 7.62 1.53 4.01
CA ASP A 188 7.43 0.50 5.04
C ASP A 188 6.85 1.09 6.32
N VAL A 189 7.39 2.20 6.81
CA VAL A 189 6.88 2.92 7.98
C VAL A 189 5.47 3.45 7.74
N VAL A 190 5.20 4.02 6.57
CA VAL A 190 3.87 4.52 6.20
C VAL A 190 2.83 3.41 6.24
N TYR A 191 3.12 2.22 5.69
CA TYR A 191 2.18 1.09 5.75
C TYR A 191 2.00 0.60 7.19
N LEU A 192 3.09 0.47 7.96
CA LEU A 192 3.04 -0.01 9.35
C LEU A 192 2.27 0.93 10.28
N LEU A 193 2.38 2.25 10.06
CA LEU A 193 1.83 3.29 10.93
C LEU A 193 0.68 4.08 10.28
N LYS A 194 0.07 3.56 9.20
CA LYS A 194 -0.93 4.27 8.38
C LYS A 194 -2.00 4.97 9.22
N PHE A 195 -2.63 4.24 10.13
CA PHE A 195 -3.71 4.79 10.97
C PHE A 195 -3.24 5.93 11.88
N ASP A 196 -2.17 5.72 12.64
CA ASP A 196 -1.63 6.72 13.56
C ASP A 196 -1.17 7.97 12.79
N MET A 197 -0.46 7.76 11.67
CA MET A 197 0.07 8.81 10.82
C MET A 197 -1.05 9.70 10.27
N TYR A 198 -2.05 9.10 9.63
CA TYR A 198 -3.13 9.87 9.03
C TYR A 198 -4.10 10.45 10.06
N HIS A 199 -4.26 9.83 11.23
CA HIS A 199 -4.97 10.43 12.36
C HIS A 199 -4.26 11.71 12.83
N CYS A 200 -2.93 11.69 13.00
CA CYS A 200 -2.15 12.88 13.35
C CYS A 200 -2.19 13.96 12.26
N TYR A 201 -2.07 13.57 10.98
CA TYR A 201 -2.19 14.47 9.84
C TYR A 201 -3.54 15.20 9.83
N ARG A 202 -4.64 14.45 10.04
CA ARG A 202 -6.00 14.99 10.14
C ARG A 202 -6.16 15.94 11.33
N LYS A 203 -5.64 15.57 12.50
CA LYS A 203 -5.69 16.41 13.71
C LYS A 203 -4.93 17.73 13.53
N LYS A 204 -3.78 17.70 12.85
CA LYS A 204 -3.02 18.92 12.52
C LYS A 204 -3.81 19.84 11.60
N ALA A 205 -4.35 19.31 10.51
CA ALA A 205 -5.16 20.09 9.58
C ALA A 205 -6.43 20.69 10.24
N ALA A 206 -7.07 19.95 11.14
CA ALA A 206 -8.23 20.44 11.89
C ALA A 206 -7.89 21.59 12.84
N ARG A 207 -6.66 21.65 13.37
CA ARG A 207 -6.19 22.79 14.18
C ARG A 207 -5.92 24.03 13.34
N GLU A 208 -5.38 23.84 12.14
CA GLU A 208 -5.03 24.95 11.24
C GLU A 208 -6.27 25.54 10.54
N LYS A 209 -7.24 24.69 10.16
CA LYS A 209 -8.44 25.09 9.40
C LYS A 209 -9.69 24.33 9.88
N PRO A 210 -10.20 24.59 11.09
CA PRO A 210 -11.27 23.80 11.72
C PRO A 210 -12.58 23.75 10.92
N HIS A 211 -12.90 24.79 10.16
CA HIS A 211 -14.15 24.88 9.39
C HIS A 211 -14.10 24.19 8.01
N ILE A 212 -12.94 23.67 7.59
CA ILE A 212 -12.71 23.18 6.22
C ILE A 212 -12.47 21.66 6.20
N VAL A 213 -12.25 21.03 7.36
CA VAL A 213 -11.92 19.60 7.43
C VAL A 213 -13.16 18.73 7.21
N ASN A 214 -13.34 18.27 5.98
CA ASN A 214 -14.32 17.25 5.62
C ASN A 214 -13.70 15.84 5.72
N LEU A 215 -14.39 14.90 6.37
CA LEU A 215 -13.95 13.52 6.53
C LEU A 215 -13.80 12.78 5.18
N THR A 216 -14.65 13.08 4.19
CA THR A 216 -14.55 12.45 2.87
C THR A 216 -13.30 12.89 2.12
N ASP A 217 -12.93 14.16 2.24
CA ASP A 217 -11.74 14.72 1.60
C ASP A 217 -10.47 14.11 2.21
N PHE A 218 -10.46 13.89 3.53
CA PHE A 218 -9.36 13.18 4.19
C PHE A 218 -9.27 11.71 3.81
N HIS A 219 -10.40 11.00 3.72
CA HIS A 219 -10.40 9.61 3.24
C HIS A 219 -9.87 9.50 1.81
N ARG A 220 -10.15 10.50 0.97
CA ARG A 220 -9.58 10.61 -0.38
C ARG A 220 -8.06 10.83 -0.33
N LYS A 221 -7.58 11.76 0.49
CA LYS A 221 -6.13 12.01 0.69
C LYS A 221 -5.36 10.81 1.25
N GLU A 222 -5.99 10.01 2.11
CA GLU A 222 -5.42 8.77 2.69
C GLU A 222 -5.18 7.66 1.66
N ASN A 223 -5.80 7.79 0.49
CA ASN A 223 -5.73 6.80 -0.58
C ASN A 223 -5.27 7.42 -1.91
N ASP A 224 -4.76 8.65 -1.90
CA ASP A 224 -4.16 9.29 -3.07
C ASP A 224 -2.67 8.94 -3.14
N TYR A 225 -2.34 8.04 -4.07
CA TYR A 225 -0.96 7.55 -4.21
C TYR A 225 -0.01 8.60 -4.80
N PHE A 226 -0.51 9.60 -5.53
CA PHE A 226 0.35 10.70 -6.02
C PHE A 226 0.69 11.67 -4.89
N LEU A 227 -0.27 12.01 -4.04
CA LEU A 227 -0.01 12.79 -2.82
C LEU A 227 0.98 12.03 -1.91
N LEU A 228 0.74 10.73 -1.68
CA LEU A 228 1.62 9.93 -0.83
C LEU A 228 3.03 9.80 -1.42
N ALA A 229 3.15 9.48 -2.71
CA ALA A 229 4.46 9.36 -3.37
C ALA A 229 5.24 10.67 -3.36
N GLY A 230 4.56 11.80 -3.60
CA GLY A 230 5.16 13.13 -3.47
C GLY A 230 5.68 13.38 -2.05
N ALA A 231 4.87 13.08 -1.04
CA ALA A 231 5.23 13.27 0.36
C ALA A 231 6.39 12.39 0.81
N ILE A 232 6.40 11.11 0.39
CA ILE A 232 7.49 10.17 0.67
C ILE A 232 8.79 10.63 0.01
N THR A 233 8.72 11.03 -1.27
CA THR A 233 9.87 11.52 -2.03
C THR A 233 10.44 12.78 -1.39
N GLN A 234 9.57 13.73 -1.01
CA GLN A 234 9.97 14.94 -0.31
C GLN A 234 10.60 14.65 1.04
N CYS A 235 10.03 13.72 1.82
CA CYS A 235 10.58 13.31 3.11
C CYS A 235 11.97 12.70 2.96
N ALA A 236 12.15 11.81 1.98
CA ALA A 236 13.43 11.23 1.66
C ALA A 236 14.46 12.29 1.25
N MET A 237 14.06 13.28 0.44
CA MET A 237 14.92 14.40 0.05
C MET A 237 15.33 15.25 1.25
N ILE A 238 14.42 15.56 2.18
CA ILE A 238 14.73 16.31 3.41
C ILE A 238 15.75 15.57 4.27
N ILE A 239 15.60 14.25 4.41
CA ILE A 239 16.53 13.42 5.20
C ILE A 239 17.90 13.32 4.52
N GLN A 240 17.94 13.20 3.19
CA GLN A 240 19.19 13.04 2.44
C GLN A 240 19.94 14.36 2.19
N CYS A 241 19.22 15.47 1.99
CA CYS A 241 19.78 16.75 1.57
C CYS A 241 19.72 17.77 2.72
N CYS A 242 20.88 18.29 3.14
CA CYS A 242 20.95 19.40 4.10
C CYS A 242 20.69 20.80 3.49
N ASN A 243 20.47 20.90 2.16
CA ASN A 243 20.26 22.16 1.48
C ASN A 243 18.77 22.44 1.25
N THR A 244 18.21 23.35 2.05
CA THR A 244 16.80 23.77 1.98
C THR A 244 16.39 24.33 0.62
N SER A 245 17.29 25.03 -0.10
CA SER A 245 16.96 25.65 -1.38
C SER A 245 16.72 24.62 -2.50
N GLU A 246 17.56 23.59 -2.56
CA GLU A 246 17.45 22.51 -3.54
C GLU A 246 16.22 21.63 -3.27
N THR A 247 15.96 21.34 -1.99
CA THR A 247 14.77 20.62 -1.54
C THR A 247 13.48 21.36 -1.91
N ASN A 248 13.45 22.69 -1.81
CA ASN A 248 12.29 23.50 -2.22
C ASN A 248 12.07 23.50 -3.73
N LEU A 249 13.13 23.55 -4.55
CA LEU A 249 13.01 23.46 -6.01
C LEU A 249 12.44 22.10 -6.44
N LYS A 250 12.96 21.02 -5.86
CA LYS A 250 12.46 19.66 -6.12
C LYS A 250 11.01 19.50 -5.67
N LEU A 251 10.62 20.09 -4.55
CA LEU A 251 9.24 20.11 -4.09
C LEU A 251 8.29 20.79 -5.10
N SER A 252 8.67 21.93 -5.68
CA SER A 252 7.87 22.58 -6.74
C SER A 252 7.74 21.69 -7.98
N MET A 253 8.82 20.98 -8.35
CA MET A 253 8.79 20.01 -9.44
C MET A 253 7.85 18.85 -9.14
N LEU A 254 7.88 18.31 -7.91
CA LEU A 254 6.95 17.27 -7.47
C LEU A 254 5.49 17.72 -7.59
N GLY A 255 5.17 18.95 -7.15
CA GLY A 255 3.83 19.52 -7.29
C GLY A 255 3.38 19.57 -8.76
N SER A 256 4.25 20.05 -9.66
CA SER A 256 3.97 20.08 -11.10
C SER A 256 3.76 18.68 -11.71
N LEU A 257 4.65 17.73 -11.39
CA LEU A 257 4.59 16.36 -11.93
C LEU A 257 3.37 15.61 -11.44
N THR A 258 3.08 15.68 -10.14
CA THR A 258 1.97 14.97 -9.51
C THR A 258 0.63 15.66 -9.80
N GLY A 259 0.62 16.98 -9.99
CA GLY A 259 -0.59 17.80 -10.04
C GLY A 259 -1.20 18.06 -8.65
N ILE A 260 -0.45 17.79 -7.58
CA ILE A 260 -0.88 17.97 -6.19
C ILE A 260 -0.34 19.31 -5.68
N ASP A 261 -1.12 19.96 -4.81
CA ASP A 261 -0.70 21.20 -4.18
C ASP A 261 0.57 20.99 -3.33
N VAL A 262 1.52 21.91 -3.50
CA VAL A 262 2.84 21.82 -2.88
C VAL A 262 2.76 21.86 -1.35
N GLN A 263 1.81 22.61 -0.78
CA GLN A 263 1.61 22.68 0.66
C GLN A 263 1.03 21.37 1.20
N GLU A 264 0.19 20.67 0.43
CA GLU A 264 -0.31 19.36 0.81
C GLU A 264 0.80 18.31 0.86
N ILE A 265 1.67 18.27 -0.17
CA ILE A 265 2.86 17.41 -0.20
C ILE A 265 3.76 17.70 1.00
N ALA A 266 4.10 18.98 1.23
CA ALA A 266 4.97 19.38 2.33
C ALA A 266 4.37 19.02 3.70
N SER A 267 3.06 19.23 3.87
CA SER A 267 2.37 18.95 5.13
C SER A 267 2.36 17.46 5.47
N LEU A 268 2.07 16.60 4.49
CA LEU A 268 2.11 15.14 4.70
C LEU A 268 3.55 14.65 4.88
N SER A 269 4.50 15.18 4.10
CA SER A 269 5.93 14.88 4.24
C SER A 269 6.45 15.19 5.65
N GLN A 270 6.10 16.35 6.21
CA GLN A 270 6.49 16.71 7.57
C GLN A 270 5.84 15.78 8.60
N CYS A 271 4.60 15.36 8.37
CA CYS A 271 3.94 14.39 9.24
C CYS A 271 4.70 13.06 9.24
N ILE A 272 5.07 12.54 8.06
CA ILE A 272 5.88 11.33 7.93
C ILE A 272 7.22 11.49 8.65
N ALA A 273 7.93 12.60 8.43
CA ALA A 273 9.22 12.88 9.05
C ALA A 273 9.14 12.86 10.59
N ASN A 274 8.09 13.45 11.18
CA ASN A 274 7.90 13.44 12.63
C ASN A 274 7.71 12.01 13.17
N PHE A 275 6.99 11.15 12.46
CA PHE A 275 6.82 9.74 12.85
C PHE A 275 8.13 8.96 12.80
N LEU A 276 9.02 9.26 11.86
CA LEU A 276 10.35 8.65 11.77
C LEU A 276 11.26 9.06 12.94
N ILE A 277 11.11 10.28 13.46
CA ILE A 277 11.91 10.81 14.56
C ILE A 277 11.38 10.34 15.92
N ASP A 278 10.06 10.41 16.12
CA ASP A 278 9.44 10.18 17.44
C ASP A 278 9.21 8.69 17.76
N ARG A 279 9.28 7.80 16.76
CA ARG A 279 9.09 6.36 16.91
C ARG A 279 10.05 5.58 16.02
N PRO A 280 11.32 5.39 16.43
CA PRO A 280 12.18 4.42 15.73
C PRO A 280 11.51 3.05 15.82
N VAL A 281 11.17 2.50 14.65
CA VAL A 281 10.57 1.15 14.49
C VAL A 281 11.59 0.09 14.86
#